data_AF-A0A2G2VMS4-F1
#
_entry.id   AF-A0A2G2VMS4-F1
#
_cell.length_a   1.000
_cell.length_b   1.000
_cell.length_c   1.000
_cell.angle_alpha   90.00
_cell.angle_beta   90.00
_cell.angle_gamma   90.00
#
_symmetry.space_group_name_H-M   'P 1'
#
loop_
_entity.id
_entity.type
_entity.pdbx_description
1 polymer ?
#
loop_
_entity_poly.entity_id
_entity_poly.type
_entity_poly.pdbx_seq_one_letter_code
_entity_poly.pdbx_strand_id
1 'polypeptide(L)'
;MEVTEWTGGLYVSPTIAGSRPGGLIAGAWAAMISLGSEGYLENTKEIMEASKRIQKGIHDIPELFVVGRPDMSIIAFGSDVVDIFEVNDVLSSKGWHLNALQRPNSVHICVTLQHVPVVQIFLKDLRDSVQTVKENPGPVNGGFAPIYGAAGKIPDRVMVQDLLVEYIDRSC
;
A
#
# COMPACT_ATOMS: atom_id res chain seq x y z
N MET A 1 -26.90 9.04 -15.59
CA MET A 1 -28.14 8.28 -15.86
C MET A 1 -29.28 9.26 -15.99
N GLU A 2 -30.09 9.13 -17.03
CA GLU A 2 -31.27 9.95 -17.27
C GLU A 2 -32.50 9.05 -17.40
N VAL A 3 -33.60 9.45 -16.78
CA VAL A 3 -34.87 8.71 -16.82
C VAL A 3 -36.00 9.71 -17.03
N THR A 4 -36.69 9.59 -18.17
CA THR A 4 -37.80 10.49 -18.57
C THR A 4 -39.18 9.92 -18.26
N GLU A 5 -39.31 8.59 -18.22
CA GLU A 5 -40.60 7.89 -18.07
C GLU A 5 -40.93 7.53 -16.61
N TRP A 6 -40.16 8.01 -15.64
CA TRP A 6 -40.42 7.72 -14.24
C TRP A 6 -41.61 8.53 -13.73
N THR A 7 -42.57 7.87 -13.07
CA THR A 7 -43.78 8.52 -12.54
C THR A 7 -43.50 9.55 -11.45
N GLY A 8 -42.31 9.52 -10.84
CA GLY A 8 -41.83 10.54 -9.90
C GLY A 8 -41.33 11.83 -10.56
N GLY A 9 -41.37 11.92 -11.90
CA GLY A 9 -40.94 13.07 -12.69
C GLY A 9 -39.60 12.87 -13.38
N LEU A 10 -39.12 13.92 -14.05
CA LEU A 10 -37.83 13.90 -14.74
C LEU A 10 -36.69 13.70 -13.75
N TYR A 11 -35.83 12.71 -14.00
CA TYR A 11 -34.72 12.37 -13.12
C TYR A 11 -33.40 12.31 -13.88
N VAL A 12 -32.38 12.99 -13.37
CA VAL A 12 -31.02 12.97 -13.91
C VAL A 12 -30.03 12.84 -12.76
N SER A 13 -29.07 11.91 -12.89
CA SER A 13 -27.90 11.84 -12.02
C SER A 13 -26.59 11.87 -12.82
N PRO A 14 -25.62 12.72 -12.44
CA PRO A 14 -24.32 12.82 -13.13
C PRO A 14 -23.36 11.67 -12.81
N THR A 15 -23.61 10.90 -11.74
CA THR A 15 -22.79 9.74 -11.34
C THR A 15 -23.69 8.55 -10.96
N ILE A 16 -23.11 7.47 -10.43
CA ILE A 16 -23.86 6.26 -10.04
C ILE A 16 -24.92 6.56 -8.97
N ALA A 17 -24.59 7.40 -7.99
CA ALA A 17 -25.46 7.66 -6.85
C ALA A 17 -26.53 8.72 -7.16
N GLY A 18 -27.70 8.59 -6.54
CA GLY A 18 -28.68 9.68 -6.44
C GLY A 18 -28.32 10.63 -5.29
N SER A 19 -28.71 10.25 -4.07
CA SER A 19 -28.30 10.93 -2.84
C SER A 19 -26.79 10.81 -2.63
N ARG A 20 -26.13 11.91 -2.23
CA ARG A 20 -24.67 11.98 -2.03
C ARG A 20 -24.33 12.64 -0.69
N PRO A 21 -23.26 12.20 0.00
CA PRO A 21 -22.83 12.79 1.26
C PRO A 21 -22.14 14.15 1.02
N GLY A 22 -22.92 15.24 1.08
CA GLY A 22 -22.43 16.61 0.82
C GLY A 22 -21.25 17.04 1.69
N GLY A 23 -21.13 16.49 2.91
CA GLY A 23 -20.01 16.78 3.82
C GLY A 23 -18.64 16.39 3.25
N LEU A 24 -18.53 15.27 2.51
CA LEU A 24 -17.26 14.87 1.89
C LEU A 24 -16.85 15.82 0.76
N ILE A 25 -17.83 16.35 0.02
CA ILE A 25 -17.59 17.34 -1.04
C ILE A 25 -17.09 18.65 -0.43
N ALA A 26 -17.73 19.11 0.65
CA ALA A 26 -17.30 20.30 1.39
C ALA A 26 -15.90 20.10 2.00
N GLY A 27 -15.60 18.92 2.55
CA GLY A 27 -14.29 18.58 3.09
C GLY A 27 -13.19 18.57 2.04
N ALA A 28 -13.45 18.00 0.86
CA ALA A 28 -12.50 18.02 -0.25
C ALA A 28 -12.23 19.45 -0.74
N TRP A 29 -13.28 20.25 -0.90
CA TRP A 29 -13.15 21.67 -1.25
C TRP A 29 -12.34 22.44 -0.19
N ALA A 30 -12.65 22.25 1.09
CA ALA A 30 -11.94 22.91 2.18
C ALA A 30 -10.44 22.55 2.18
N ALA A 31 -10.09 21.26 1.99
CA ALA A 31 -8.70 20.82 1.90
C ALA A 31 -7.94 21.45 0.73
N MET A 32 -8.58 21.52 -0.45
CA MET A 32 -7.98 22.15 -1.64
C MET A 32 -7.71 23.64 -1.40
N ILE A 33 -8.69 24.36 -0.85
CA ILE A 33 -8.58 25.80 -0.61
C ILE A 33 -7.60 26.11 0.53
N SER A 34 -7.56 25.30 1.59
CA SER A 34 -6.64 25.52 2.71
C SER A 34 -5.18 25.31 2.35
N LEU A 35 -4.89 24.38 1.42
CA LEU A 35 -3.53 24.12 0.94
C LEU A 35 -3.10 25.13 -0.12
N GLY A 36 -3.98 25.39 -1.10
CA GLY A 36 -3.62 26.15 -2.29
C GLY A 36 -2.48 25.51 -3.10
N SER A 37 -2.04 26.18 -4.17
CA SER A 37 -0.96 25.65 -5.02
C SER A 37 0.36 25.48 -4.27
N GLU A 38 0.69 26.42 -3.38
CA GLU A 38 1.94 26.40 -2.62
C GLU A 38 1.99 25.24 -1.62
N GLY A 39 0.90 24.98 -0.89
CA GLY A 39 0.83 23.84 0.04
C GLY A 39 0.95 22.51 -0.68
N TYR A 40 0.34 22.36 -1.87
CA TYR A 40 0.53 21.15 -2.67
C TYR A 40 1.98 20.98 -3.17
N LEU A 41 2.65 22.06 -3.56
CA LEU A 41 4.05 22.03 -3.99
C LEU A 41 4.97 21.61 -2.84
N GLU A 42 4.83 22.21 -1.67
CA GLU A 42 5.66 21.88 -0.50
C GLU A 42 5.43 20.43 -0.05
N ASN A 43 4.16 20.02 0.10
CA ASN A 43 3.84 18.65 0.50
C ASN A 43 4.38 17.62 -0.51
N THR A 44 4.29 17.92 -1.80
CA THR A 44 4.83 17.05 -2.85
C THR A 44 6.35 16.97 -2.73
N LYS A 45 7.03 18.09 -2.53
CA LYS A 45 8.49 18.14 -2.35
C LYS A 45 8.93 17.27 -1.18
N GLU A 46 8.30 17.41 -0.01
CA GLU A 46 8.62 16.60 1.18
C GLU A 46 8.43 15.09 0.92
N ILE A 47 7.31 14.70 0.32
CA ILE A 47 7.03 13.29 -0.04
C ILE A 47 8.08 12.77 -1.02
N MET A 48 8.44 13.55 -2.03
CA MET A 48 9.41 13.15 -3.06
C MET A 48 10.82 13.02 -2.49
N GLU A 49 11.22 13.91 -1.57
CA GLU A 49 12.49 13.81 -0.86
C GLU A 49 12.53 12.58 0.06
N ALA A 50 11.46 12.32 0.81
CA ALA A 50 11.34 11.11 1.63
C ALA A 50 11.39 9.84 0.78
N SER A 51 10.68 9.81 -0.35
CA SER A 51 10.69 8.70 -1.31
C SER A 51 12.11 8.41 -1.82
N LYS A 52 12.85 9.43 -2.29
CA LYS A 52 14.23 9.28 -2.75
C LYS A 52 15.16 8.75 -1.65
N ARG A 53 14.99 9.20 -0.41
CA ARG A 53 15.77 8.72 0.75
C ARG A 53 15.48 7.26 1.04
N ILE A 54 14.22 6.84 1.01
CA ILE A 54 13.82 5.44 1.21
C ILE A 54 14.36 4.57 0.07
N GLN A 55 14.19 5.00 -1.19
CA GLN A 55 14.69 4.28 -2.36
C GLN A 55 16.20 4.06 -2.27
N LYS A 56 16.96 5.11 -1.94
CA LYS A 56 18.41 5.00 -1.71
C LYS A 56 18.73 4.03 -0.56
N GLY A 57 18.04 4.16 0.56
CA GLY A 57 18.26 3.29 1.72
C GLY A 57 17.97 1.82 1.43
N ILE A 58 16.98 1.52 0.57
CA ILE A 58 16.71 0.15 0.09
C ILE A 58 17.85 -0.33 -0.81
N HIS A 59 18.34 0.50 -1.74
CA HIS A 59 19.50 0.16 -2.58
C HIS A 59 20.77 -0.11 -1.78
N ASP A 60 20.92 0.50 -0.61
CA ASP A 60 22.05 0.30 0.29
C ASP A 60 21.94 -1.01 1.12
N ILE A 61 20.85 -1.77 1.00
CA ILE A 61 20.65 -3.08 1.66
C ILE A 61 20.91 -4.19 0.61
N PRO A 62 22.02 -4.96 0.71
CA PRO A 62 22.45 -5.88 -0.35
C PRO A 62 21.45 -6.98 -0.73
N GLU A 63 20.62 -7.41 0.22
CA GLU A 63 19.61 -8.46 0.00
C GLU A 63 18.39 -7.96 -0.77
N LEU A 64 18.18 -6.65 -0.86
CA LEU A 64 16.97 -6.07 -1.43
C LEU A 64 17.22 -5.46 -2.81
N PHE A 65 16.19 -5.48 -3.65
CA PHE A 65 16.16 -4.75 -4.90
C PHE A 65 14.86 -3.95 -5.01
N VAL A 66 14.93 -2.79 -5.68
CA VAL A 66 13.75 -2.01 -6.05
C VAL A 66 13.18 -2.57 -7.35
N VAL A 67 11.85 -2.76 -7.40
CA VAL A 67 11.15 -3.22 -8.60
C VAL A 67 11.03 -2.05 -9.58
N GLY A 68 11.72 -2.13 -10.71
CA GLY A 68 11.72 -1.09 -11.73
C GLY A 68 12.45 0.18 -11.28
N ARG A 69 11.94 1.34 -11.69
CA ARG A 69 12.51 2.65 -11.37
C ARG A 69 11.39 3.62 -10.95
N PRO A 70 10.96 3.61 -9.68
CA PRO A 70 9.89 4.49 -9.22
C PRO A 70 10.36 5.94 -9.25
N ASP A 71 9.64 6.79 -10.00
CA ASP A 71 9.93 8.23 -10.07
C ASP A 71 9.12 9.06 -9.05
N MET A 72 8.19 8.44 -8.31
CA MET A 72 7.25 9.13 -7.39
C MET A 72 7.22 8.48 -5.98
N SER A 73 6.07 8.48 -5.29
CA SER A 73 5.96 8.13 -3.87
C SER A 73 5.77 6.64 -3.57
N ILE A 74 5.52 5.80 -4.57
CA ILE A 74 5.30 4.37 -4.37
C ILE A 74 6.58 3.61 -4.72
N ILE A 75 7.13 2.89 -3.75
CA ILE A 75 8.37 2.12 -3.90
C ILE A 75 8.04 0.66 -3.63
N ALA A 76 8.07 -0.15 -4.67
CA ALA A 76 8.01 -1.60 -4.56
C ALA A 76 9.42 -2.17 -4.48
N PHE A 77 9.65 -3.12 -3.58
CA PHE A 77 10.93 -3.78 -3.40
C PHE A 77 10.76 -5.27 -3.06
N GLY A 78 11.73 -6.08 -3.47
CA GLY A 78 11.77 -7.52 -3.28
C GLY A 78 13.15 -7.99 -2.85
N SER A 79 13.33 -9.30 -2.78
CA SER A 79 14.62 -9.94 -2.50
C SER A 79 14.73 -11.25 -3.26
N ASP A 80 15.93 -11.53 -3.76
CA ASP A 80 16.32 -12.84 -4.32
C ASP A 80 17.09 -13.69 -3.28
N VAL A 81 17.30 -13.16 -2.07
CA VAL A 81 18.15 -13.76 -1.02
C VAL A 81 17.34 -14.21 0.19
N VAL A 82 16.32 -13.44 0.59
CA VAL A 82 15.43 -13.73 1.72
C VAL A 82 13.96 -13.72 1.26
N ASP A 83 13.06 -14.38 1.99
CA ASP A 83 11.63 -14.29 1.69
C ASP A 83 11.10 -12.89 2.09
N ILE A 84 10.72 -12.10 1.09
CA ILE A 84 10.24 -10.73 1.30
C ILE A 84 8.97 -10.68 2.16
N PHE A 85 8.15 -11.73 2.16
CA PHE A 85 6.95 -11.77 2.98
C PHE A 85 7.28 -12.07 4.45
N GLU A 86 8.32 -12.85 4.73
CA GLU A 86 8.83 -13.01 6.10
C GLU A 86 9.39 -11.68 6.63
N VAL A 87 10.12 -10.94 5.78
CA VAL A 87 10.58 -9.57 6.13
C VAL A 87 9.39 -8.66 6.43
N ASN A 88 8.30 -8.78 5.65
CA ASN A 88 7.07 -8.03 5.89
C ASN A 88 6.39 -8.39 7.22
N ASP A 89 6.38 -9.66 7.61
CA ASP A 89 5.82 -10.11 8.88
C ASP A 89 6.63 -9.56 10.08
N VAL A 90 7.97 -9.58 9.98
CA VAL A 90 8.83 -8.97 11.01
C VAL A 90 8.59 -7.47 11.10
N LEU A 91 8.50 -6.77 9.97
CA LEU A 91 8.12 -5.35 9.95
C LEU A 91 6.73 -5.10 10.54
N SER A 92 5.77 -5.98 10.28
CA SER A 92 4.42 -5.92 10.84
C SER A 92 4.42 -6.05 12.36
N SER A 93 5.27 -6.92 12.92
CA SER A 93 5.46 -7.02 14.38
C SER A 93 6.02 -5.74 15.02
N LYS A 94 6.66 -4.88 14.22
CA LYS A 94 7.18 -3.56 14.63
C LYS A 94 6.17 -2.43 14.36
N GLY A 95 4.98 -2.75 13.87
CA GLY A 95 3.90 -1.79 13.58
C GLY A 95 3.89 -1.23 12.16
N TRP A 96 4.71 -1.76 11.25
CA TRP A 96 4.71 -1.33 9.85
C TRP A 96 3.70 -2.15 9.03
N HIS A 97 2.82 -1.48 8.29
CA HIS A 97 1.85 -2.14 7.42
C HIS A 97 2.15 -1.82 5.95
N LEU A 98 2.89 -2.72 5.30
CA LEU A 98 3.19 -2.63 3.86
C LEU A 98 2.21 -3.47 3.06
N ASN A 99 2.06 -3.14 1.78
CA ASN A 99 1.22 -3.93 0.87
C ASN A 99 2.06 -5.05 0.26
N ALA A 100 1.63 -6.30 0.49
CA ALA A 100 2.22 -7.46 -0.16
C ALA A 100 1.78 -7.54 -1.63
N LEU A 101 2.74 -7.82 -2.51
CA LEU A 101 2.57 -7.88 -3.96
C LEU A 101 3.03 -9.23 -4.51
N GLN A 102 2.62 -9.50 -5.74
CA GLN A 102 2.96 -10.73 -6.46
C GLN A 102 3.37 -10.40 -7.89
N ARG A 103 4.20 -11.26 -8.48
CA ARG A 103 4.73 -11.16 -9.87
C ARG A 103 5.54 -9.87 -10.12
N PRO A 104 6.74 -9.72 -9.52
CA PRO A 104 7.43 -10.67 -8.64
C PRO A 104 6.96 -10.56 -7.18
N ASN A 105 7.33 -11.55 -6.35
CA ASN A 105 7.13 -11.44 -4.91
C ASN A 105 7.83 -10.19 -4.40
N SER A 106 7.05 -9.27 -3.85
CA SER A 106 7.53 -7.96 -3.41
C SER A 106 6.58 -7.39 -2.37
N VAL A 107 6.99 -6.30 -1.75
CA VAL A 107 6.12 -5.43 -0.96
C VAL A 107 6.27 -4.01 -1.48
N HIS A 108 5.28 -3.14 -1.23
CA HIS A 108 5.47 -1.71 -1.44
C HIS A 108 5.13 -0.86 -0.22
N ILE A 109 5.81 0.28 -0.15
CA ILE A 109 5.43 1.43 0.66
C ILE A 109 4.89 2.54 -0.24
N CYS A 110 3.76 3.13 0.14
CA CYS A 110 3.25 4.37 -0.44
C CYS A 110 3.62 5.52 0.51
N VAL A 111 4.64 6.30 0.13
CA VAL A 111 5.14 7.40 0.95
C VAL A 111 4.13 8.54 0.94
N THR A 112 3.78 8.98 2.15
CA THR A 112 2.89 10.11 2.43
C THR A 112 3.58 11.05 3.42
N LEU A 113 2.98 12.21 3.71
CA LEU A 113 3.52 13.16 4.70
C LEU A 113 3.80 12.52 6.08
N GLN A 114 3.03 11.51 6.48
CA GLN A 114 3.24 10.81 7.76
C GLN A 114 4.58 10.06 7.82
N HIS A 115 5.17 9.74 6.68
CA HIS A 115 6.43 9.00 6.59
C HIS A 115 7.66 9.89 6.67
N VAL A 116 7.54 11.18 6.31
CA VAL A 116 8.63 12.16 6.28
C VAL A 116 9.47 12.17 7.58
N PRO A 117 8.87 12.23 8.80
CA PRO A 117 9.65 12.25 10.04
C PRO A 117 10.27 10.89 10.40
N VAL A 118 9.76 9.78 9.84
CA VAL A 118 10.11 8.41 10.28
C VAL A 118 10.94 7.63 9.26
N VAL A 119 11.40 8.26 8.18
CA VAL A 119 12.23 7.61 7.13
C VAL A 119 13.41 6.83 7.71
N GLN A 120 14.13 7.40 8.68
CA GLN A 120 15.30 6.73 9.26
C GLN A 120 14.93 5.54 10.14
N ILE A 121 13.81 5.63 10.86
CA ILE A 121 13.28 4.54 11.68
C ILE A 121 12.87 3.39 10.76
N PHE A 122 12.14 3.69 9.68
CA PHE A 122 11.75 2.70 8.67
C PHE A 122 12.97 1.96 8.09
N LEU A 123 14.00 2.70 7.64
CA LEU A 123 15.18 2.07 7.04
C LEU A 123 15.99 1.24 8.03
N LYS A 124 16.07 1.67 9.29
CA LYS A 124 16.67 0.88 10.36
C LYS A 124 15.88 -0.41 10.59
N ASP A 125 14.57 -0.31 10.75
CA ASP A 125 13.72 -1.45 11.01
C ASP A 125 13.70 -2.43 9.84
N LEU A 126 13.73 -1.94 8.61
CA LEU A 126 13.85 -2.74 7.40
C LEU A 126 15.16 -3.54 7.40
N ARG A 127 16.29 -2.89 7.65
CA ARG A 127 17.60 -3.56 7.72
C ARG A 127 17.64 -4.62 8.82
N ASP A 128 17.14 -4.29 10.02
CA ASP A 128 17.07 -5.22 11.14
C ASP A 128 16.15 -6.42 10.83
N SER A 129 15.05 -6.19 10.10
CA SER A 129 14.11 -7.24 9.70
C SER A 129 14.71 -8.17 8.65
N VAL A 130 15.42 -7.62 7.66
CA VAL A 130 16.20 -8.42 6.69
C VAL A 130 17.23 -9.29 7.41
N GLN A 131 17.98 -8.73 8.37
CA GLN A 131 18.97 -9.49 9.13
C GLN A 131 18.32 -10.60 9.96
N THR A 132 17.18 -10.33 10.59
CA THR A 132 16.43 -11.31 11.39
C THR A 132 16.02 -12.53 10.54
N VAL A 133 15.45 -12.29 9.36
CA VAL A 133 15.03 -13.36 8.43
C VAL A 133 16.24 -14.11 7.87
N LYS A 134 17.35 -13.41 7.62
CA LYS A 134 18.58 -14.03 7.13
C LYS A 134 19.22 -14.98 8.17
N GLU A 135 19.16 -14.64 9.45
CA GLU A 135 19.69 -15.45 10.54
C GLU A 135 18.76 -16.62 10.92
N ASN A 136 17.46 -16.39 10.87
CA ASN A 136 16.44 -17.37 11.25
C ASN A 136 15.33 -17.43 10.20
N PRO A 137 15.58 -18.09 9.05
CA PRO A 137 14.59 -18.22 8.00
C PRO A 137 13.40 -19.06 8.47
N GLY A 138 12.19 -18.61 8.13
CA GLY A 138 10.96 -19.28 8.49
C GLY A 138 9.86 -18.31 8.94
N PRO A 139 8.59 -18.73 8.83
CA PRO A 139 7.46 -17.84 9.08
C PRO A 139 7.38 -17.44 10.56
N VAL A 140 7.07 -16.17 10.79
CA VAL A 140 6.73 -15.68 12.12
C VAL A 140 5.38 -16.26 12.54
N ASN A 141 5.25 -16.70 13.79
CA ASN A 141 3.97 -17.20 14.32
C ASN A 141 2.89 -16.11 14.20
N GLY A 142 1.80 -16.43 13.49
CA GLY A 142 0.70 -15.50 13.23
C GLY A 142 0.93 -14.51 12.09
N GLY A 143 2.05 -14.64 11.37
CA GLY A 143 2.37 -13.87 10.17
C GLY A 143 1.57 -14.29 8.93
N PHE A 144 1.51 -13.44 7.92
CA PHE A 144 0.80 -13.68 6.67
C PHE A 144 1.71 -14.16 5.54
N ALA A 145 3.02 -14.31 5.76
CA ALA A 145 3.96 -14.78 4.75
C ALA A 145 3.55 -16.10 4.07
N PRO A 146 3.10 -17.13 4.80
CA PRO A 146 2.62 -18.36 4.15
C PRO A 146 1.42 -18.14 3.23
N ILE A 147 0.51 -17.22 3.60
CA ILE A 147 -0.70 -16.93 2.84
C ILE A 147 -0.34 -16.21 1.53
N TYR A 148 0.47 -15.15 1.61
CA TYR A 148 0.90 -14.40 0.42
C TYR A 148 1.82 -15.23 -0.48
N GLY A 149 2.75 -15.99 0.12
CA GLY A 149 3.62 -16.93 -0.60
C GLY A 149 2.85 -18.05 -1.31
N ALA A 150 1.79 -18.57 -0.69
CA ALA A 150 0.91 -19.57 -1.29
C ALA A 150 0.01 -18.97 -2.37
N ALA A 151 -0.63 -17.82 -2.12
CA ALA A 151 -1.55 -17.17 -3.06
C ALA A 151 -0.90 -16.85 -4.41
N GLY A 152 0.39 -16.48 -4.42
CA GLY A 152 1.16 -16.30 -5.64
C GLY A 152 1.35 -17.58 -6.47
N LYS A 153 1.32 -18.76 -5.81
CA LYS A 153 1.56 -20.09 -6.40
C LYS A 153 0.29 -20.84 -6.77
N ILE A 154 -0.89 -20.44 -6.27
CA ILE A 154 -2.16 -21.09 -6.60
C ILE A 154 -2.49 -20.83 -8.09
N PRO A 155 -2.55 -21.88 -8.93
CA PRO A 155 -2.90 -21.73 -10.34
C PRO A 155 -4.42 -21.54 -10.52
N ASP A 156 -5.23 -22.13 -9.64
CA ASP A 156 -6.69 -22.04 -9.68
C ASP A 156 -7.20 -20.71 -9.12
N ARG A 157 -7.69 -19.85 -10.01
CA ARG A 157 -8.21 -18.53 -9.64
C ARG A 157 -9.60 -18.59 -9.01
N VAL A 158 -10.35 -19.70 -9.16
CA VAL A 158 -11.64 -19.90 -8.50
C VAL A 158 -11.44 -20.09 -7.00
N MET A 159 -10.47 -20.90 -6.60
CA MET A 159 -10.13 -21.07 -5.18
C MET A 159 -9.72 -19.75 -4.50
N VAL A 160 -8.98 -18.88 -5.20
CA VAL A 160 -8.63 -17.55 -4.69
C VAL A 160 -9.88 -16.68 -4.53
N GLN A 161 -10.82 -16.76 -5.48
CA GLN A 161 -12.08 -16.02 -5.39
C GLN A 161 -12.91 -16.47 -4.18
N ASP A 162 -13.07 -17.77 -3.96
CA ASP A 162 -13.84 -18.30 -2.83
C ASP A 162 -13.25 -17.86 -1.48
N LEU A 163 -11.91 -17.89 -1.35
CA LEU A 163 -11.22 -17.39 -0.17
C LEU A 163 -11.49 -15.90 0.08
N LEU A 164 -11.54 -15.08 -0.97
CA LEU A 164 -11.83 -13.65 -0.86
C LEU A 164 -13.29 -13.38 -0.47
N VAL A 165 -14.24 -14.17 -0.98
CA VAL A 165 -15.65 -14.07 -0.58
C VAL A 165 -15.79 -14.41 0.90
N GLU A 166 -15.20 -15.53 1.35
CA GLU A 166 -15.24 -15.93 2.76
C GLU A 166 -14.62 -14.87 3.68
N TYR A 167 -13.53 -14.23 3.25
CA TYR A 167 -12.91 -13.15 4.01
C TYR A 167 -13.84 -11.93 4.17
N ILE A 168 -14.57 -11.54 3.11
CA ILE A 168 -15.55 -10.44 3.16
C ILE A 168 -16.70 -10.82 4.09
N ASP A 169 -17.24 -12.04 3.94
CA ASP A 169 -18.38 -12.52 4.76
C ASP A 169 -18.06 -12.54 6.26
N ARG A 170 -16.80 -12.75 6.64
CA ARG A 170 -16.33 -12.67 8.04
C ARG A 170 -16.09 -11.24 8.53
N SER A 171 -15.92 -10.29 7.63
CA SER A 171 -15.57 -8.90 7.94
C SER A 171 -16.79 -7.96 8.02
N CYS A 172 -17.96 -8.45 7.58
CA CYS A 172 -19.27 -7.81 7.76
C CYS A 172 -19.95 -8.27 9.05
#